data_AF-A0A1F7VDK2-F1
#
_entry.id   AF-A0A1F7VDK2-F1
#
_cell.length_a   1.000
_cell.length_b   1.000
_cell.length_c   1.000
_cell.angle_alpha   90.00
_cell.angle_beta   90.00
_cell.angle_gamma   90.00
#
_symmetry.space_group_name_H-M   'P 1'
#
loop_
_entity.id
_entity.type
_entity.pdbx_description
1 polymer ?
#
loop_
_entity_poly.entity_id
_entity_poly.type
_entity_poly.pdbx_seq_one_letter_code
_entity_poly.pdbx_strand_id
1 'polypeptide(L)'
;MKVTGINGKKEMQKKLRVGWFTFTCCEDSTIVMTEVMNEHWEEWKRLIDFRHARVLRTDNTLDELDVAFVEGAISSDRQAERLKEIRDKAKRVVAVGACAVIGMPSSQRNLFDESTKRAIQFLVDRFGQSEKVRSVKELVQVDAELPGCPMSEQKFLEVLEGYLKEFNIVH
;
A
#
# COMPACT_ATOMS: atom_id res chain seq x y z
N MET A 1 48.89 -24.13 -18.51
CA MET A 1 47.81 -23.73 -17.58
C MET A 1 46.84 -22.82 -18.33
N LYS A 2 45.65 -23.32 -18.70
CA LYS A 2 44.56 -22.50 -19.20
C LYS A 2 43.62 -22.24 -18.03
N VAL A 3 43.54 -20.99 -17.58
CA VAL A 3 42.55 -20.56 -16.58
C VAL A 3 41.21 -20.47 -17.33
N THR A 4 40.38 -21.49 -17.18
CA THR A 4 38.99 -21.47 -17.64
C THR A 4 38.19 -20.55 -16.72
N GLY A 5 37.77 -19.41 -17.25
CA GLY A 5 36.90 -18.46 -16.55
C GLY A 5 35.58 -19.12 -16.16
N ILE A 6 35.28 -19.08 -14.86
CA ILE A 6 33.99 -19.48 -14.33
C ILE A 6 33.01 -18.35 -14.64
N ASN A 7 32.21 -18.55 -15.69
CA ASN A 7 31.07 -17.68 -16.00
C ASN A 7 29.93 -18.01 -15.02
N GLY A 8 30.02 -17.48 -13.80
CA GLY A 8 28.94 -17.57 -12.81
C GLY A 8 27.80 -16.64 -13.19
N LYS A 9 26.80 -17.14 -13.91
CA LYS A 9 25.47 -16.51 -13.90
C LYS A 9 24.97 -16.57 -12.46
N LYS A 10 25.03 -15.46 -11.72
CA LYS A 10 24.29 -15.32 -10.46
C LYS A 10 22.82 -15.53 -10.80
N GLU A 11 22.24 -16.68 -10.43
CA GLU A 11 20.80 -16.83 -10.41
C GLU A 11 20.26 -15.70 -9.52
N MET A 12 19.48 -14.82 -10.14
CA MET A 12 18.92 -13.68 -9.46
C MET A 12 17.79 -14.22 -8.57
N GLN A 13 18.06 -14.30 -7.27
CA GLN A 13 17.09 -14.78 -6.27
C GLN A 13 15.76 -14.06 -6.47
N LYS A 14 14.67 -14.84 -6.57
CA LYS A 14 13.31 -14.32 -6.71
C LYS A 14 13.01 -13.39 -5.53
N LYS A 15 12.48 -12.20 -5.83
CA LYS A 15 12.04 -11.23 -4.82
C LYS A 15 10.53 -11.03 -4.87
N LEU A 16 9.95 -10.70 -3.73
CA LEU A 16 8.56 -10.28 -3.63
C LEU A 16 8.38 -8.92 -4.30
N ARG A 17 7.55 -8.83 -5.34
CA ARG A 17 7.25 -7.57 -6.03
C ARG A 17 6.20 -6.81 -5.24
N VAL A 18 6.61 -5.74 -4.56
CA VAL A 18 5.75 -5.00 -3.62
C VAL A 18 5.43 -3.60 -4.15
N GLY A 19 4.16 -3.20 -4.04
CA GLY A 19 3.73 -1.81 -4.16
C GLY A 19 3.21 -1.26 -2.83
N TRP A 20 3.61 -0.05 -2.47
CA TRP A 20 3.10 0.74 -1.36
C TRP A 20 2.46 2.01 -1.92
N PHE A 21 1.18 2.20 -1.63
CA PHE A 21 0.35 3.27 -2.19
C PHE A 21 -0.33 4.07 -1.08
N THR A 22 -0.29 5.39 -1.19
CA THR A 22 -0.94 6.31 -0.25
C THR A 22 -2.06 7.07 -0.93
N PHE A 23 -3.22 7.12 -0.28
CA PHE A 23 -4.40 7.91 -0.66
C PHE A 23 -4.71 8.96 0.42
N THR A 24 -5.97 9.15 0.77
CA THR A 24 -6.39 10.22 1.70
C THR A 24 -6.14 9.81 3.16
N CYS A 25 -5.01 10.22 3.72
CA CYS A 25 -4.57 9.95 5.09
C CYS A 25 -3.43 10.88 5.54
N CYS A 26 -2.87 10.63 6.71
CA CYS A 26 -1.70 11.30 7.28
C CYS A 26 -0.36 10.60 7.00
N GLU A 27 -0.35 9.48 6.27
CA GLU A 27 0.84 8.66 5.96
C GLU A 27 1.55 8.11 7.23
N ASP A 28 0.83 7.98 8.35
CA ASP A 28 1.38 7.50 9.62
C ASP A 28 1.90 6.06 9.53
N SER A 29 1.23 5.21 8.76
CA SER A 29 1.57 3.81 8.59
C SER A 29 2.73 3.64 7.61
N THR A 30 2.89 4.58 6.68
CA THR A 30 4.10 4.72 5.86
C THR A 30 5.32 5.01 6.73
N ILE A 31 5.20 5.89 7.73
CA ILE A 31 6.29 6.16 8.68
C ILE A 31 6.63 4.91 9.49
N VAL A 32 5.63 4.21 10.04
CA VAL A 32 5.87 2.95 10.77
C VAL A 32 6.59 1.94 9.88
N MET A 33 6.16 1.75 8.63
CA MET A 33 6.82 0.86 7.68
C MET A 33 8.30 1.24 7.49
N THR A 34 8.61 2.52 7.33
CA THR A 34 10.00 2.97 7.17
C THR A 34 10.84 2.85 8.45
N GLU A 35 10.24 3.02 9.63
CA GLU A 35 10.96 2.82 10.90
C GLU A 35 11.31 1.34 11.11
N VAL A 36 10.35 0.43 10.87
CA VAL A 36 10.59 -1.02 10.91
C VAL A 36 11.70 -1.44 9.94
N MET A 37 11.75 -0.80 8.76
CA MET A 37 12.82 -1.07 7.80
C MET A 37 14.22 -0.80 8.35
N ASN A 38 14.42 0.11 9.32
CA ASN A 38 15.74 0.35 9.89
C ASN A 38 16.33 -0.91 10.53
N GLU A 39 15.50 -1.77 11.13
CA GLU A 39 15.92 -3.01 11.78
C GLU A 39 16.03 -4.18 10.79
N HIS A 40 15.23 -4.16 9.71
CA HIS A 40 15.12 -5.28 8.76
C HIS A 40 15.79 -5.05 7.39
N TRP A 41 16.37 -3.87 7.14
CA TRP A 41 16.83 -3.45 5.81
C TRP A 41 17.80 -4.45 5.15
N GLU A 42 18.77 -4.97 5.91
CA GLU A 42 19.80 -5.87 5.39
C GLU A 42 19.23 -7.16 4.80
N GLU A 43 18.14 -7.65 5.39
CA GLU A 43 17.39 -8.80 4.92
C GLU A 43 16.44 -8.41 3.79
N TRP A 44 15.58 -7.41 4.01
CA TRP A 44 14.50 -7.06 3.09
C TRP A 44 15.00 -6.59 1.74
N LYS A 45 16.16 -5.92 1.67
CA LYS A 45 16.75 -5.53 0.37
C LYS A 45 17.07 -6.74 -0.52
N ARG A 46 17.23 -7.94 0.05
CA ARG A 46 17.46 -9.20 -0.68
C ARG A 46 16.16 -9.92 -1.02
N LEU A 47 15.11 -9.74 -0.22
CA LEU A 47 13.83 -10.45 -0.35
C LEU A 47 12.77 -9.67 -1.13
N ILE A 48 12.80 -8.34 -1.11
CA ILE A 48 11.72 -7.47 -1.61
C ILE A 48 12.24 -6.61 -2.77
N ASP A 49 11.44 -6.52 -3.83
CA ASP A 49 11.57 -5.55 -4.91
C ASP A 49 10.40 -4.57 -4.84
N PHE A 50 10.63 -3.38 -4.26
CA PHE A 50 9.62 -2.32 -4.17
C PHE A 50 9.39 -1.69 -5.55
N ARG A 51 8.43 -2.18 -6.34
CA ARG A 51 8.09 -1.66 -7.68
C ARG A 51 7.52 -0.23 -7.64
N HIS A 52 6.75 0.05 -6.59
CA HIS A 52 6.15 1.35 -6.35
C HIS A 52 6.20 1.64 -4.85
N ALA A 53 6.88 2.69 -4.43
CA ALA A 53 6.89 3.18 -3.05
C ALA A 53 7.48 4.59 -3.06
N ARG A 54 6.61 5.61 -3.14
CA ARG A 54 7.05 7.01 -3.34
C ARG A 54 7.97 7.53 -2.23
N VAL A 55 7.88 6.96 -1.03
CA VAL A 55 8.76 7.28 0.11
C VAL A 55 10.17 6.69 -0.04
N LEU A 56 10.34 5.61 -0.82
CA LEU A 56 11.62 4.89 -0.97
C LEU A 56 12.32 5.15 -2.30
N ARG A 57 11.57 5.51 -3.36
CA ARG A 57 12.12 5.64 -4.71
C ARG A 57 11.40 6.69 -5.56
N THR A 58 12.12 7.24 -6.52
CA THR A 58 11.61 8.24 -7.48
C THR A 58 10.96 7.57 -8.70
N ASP A 59 11.63 6.56 -9.27
CA ASP A 59 11.09 5.74 -10.36
C ASP A 59 10.05 4.76 -9.82
N ASN A 60 8.77 5.07 -10.04
CA ASN A 60 7.63 4.32 -9.55
C ASN A 60 6.83 3.79 -10.75
N THR A 61 6.88 2.47 -10.95
CA THR A 61 6.15 1.80 -12.03
C THR A 61 4.96 1.06 -11.46
N LEU A 62 3.76 1.29 -12.00
CA LEU A 62 2.63 0.38 -11.76
C LEU A 62 2.67 -0.75 -12.80
N ASP A 63 3.47 -1.76 -12.50
CA ASP A 63 3.49 -3.02 -13.23
C ASP A 63 2.91 -4.16 -12.35
N GLU A 64 3.07 -5.42 -12.75
CA GLU A 64 2.55 -6.54 -11.97
C GLU A 64 3.18 -6.61 -10.57
N LEU A 65 2.34 -6.77 -9.56
CA LEU A 65 2.71 -6.84 -8.15
C LEU A 65 2.28 -8.19 -7.57
N ASP A 66 3.12 -8.75 -6.70
CA ASP A 66 2.71 -9.86 -5.86
C ASP A 66 1.81 -9.34 -4.73
N VAL A 67 2.20 -8.24 -4.08
CA VAL A 67 1.43 -7.61 -2.99
C VAL A 67 1.38 -6.09 -3.16
N ALA A 68 0.19 -5.51 -3.04
CA ALA A 68 -0.04 -4.07 -2.96
C ALA A 68 -0.57 -3.69 -1.56
N PHE A 69 0.22 -2.94 -0.82
CA PHE A 69 -0.17 -2.29 0.43
C PHE A 69 -0.79 -0.93 0.11
N VAL A 70 -2.04 -0.73 0.54
CA VAL A 70 -2.82 0.46 0.24
C VAL A 70 -3.21 1.16 1.54
N GLU A 71 -2.58 2.30 1.79
CA GLU A 71 -2.88 3.19 2.90
C GLU A 71 -3.83 4.31 2.48
N GLY A 72 -4.79 4.64 3.35
CA GLY A 72 -5.65 5.80 3.20
C GLY A 72 -7.03 5.52 2.60
N ALA A 73 -7.94 6.47 2.82
CA ALA A 73 -9.30 6.42 2.32
C ALA A 73 -9.40 6.99 0.89
N ILE A 74 -10.47 6.63 0.19
CA ILE A 74 -10.72 7.05 -1.20
C ILE A 74 -11.73 8.20 -1.21
N SER A 75 -11.25 9.40 -1.53
CA SER A 75 -12.01 10.64 -1.45
C SER A 75 -12.47 11.22 -2.79
N SER A 76 -12.08 10.61 -3.91
CA SER A 76 -12.46 11.05 -5.26
C SER A 76 -12.59 9.87 -6.22
N ASP A 77 -13.30 10.06 -7.33
CA ASP A 77 -13.47 9.01 -8.33
C ASP A 77 -12.17 8.69 -9.07
N ARG A 78 -11.29 9.69 -9.27
CA ARG A 78 -9.92 9.47 -9.77
C ARG A 78 -9.10 8.55 -8.86
N GLN A 79 -9.24 8.70 -7.54
CA GLN A 79 -8.59 7.78 -6.60
C GLN A 79 -9.22 6.38 -6.66
N ALA A 80 -10.54 6.28 -6.87
CA ALA A 80 -11.23 5.01 -7.01
C ALA A 80 -10.80 4.25 -8.29
N GLU A 81 -10.65 4.96 -9.41
CA GLU A 81 -10.09 4.42 -10.65
C GLU A 81 -8.66 3.92 -10.43
N ARG A 82 -7.83 4.74 -9.79
CA ARG A 82 -6.45 4.36 -9.46
C ARG A 82 -6.38 3.13 -8.55
N LEU A 83 -7.26 3.02 -7.57
CA LEU A 83 -7.34 1.85 -6.68
C LEU A 83 -7.72 0.59 -7.46
N LYS A 84 -8.64 0.69 -8.42
CA LYS A 84 -9.01 -0.45 -9.29
C LYS A 84 -7.84 -0.87 -10.18
N GLU A 85 -7.11 0.07 -10.76
CA GLU A 85 -5.89 -0.24 -11.51
C GLU A 85 -4.85 -0.98 -10.65
N ILE A 86 -4.65 -0.55 -9.40
CA ILE A 86 -3.74 -1.23 -8.46
C ILE A 86 -4.23 -2.64 -8.18
N ARG A 87 -5.53 -2.83 -7.92
CA ARG A 87 -6.13 -4.15 -7.70
C ARG A 87 -5.95 -5.06 -8.91
N ASP A 88 -6.11 -4.56 -10.13
CA ASP A 88 -5.96 -5.33 -11.36
C ASP A 88 -4.51 -5.79 -11.60
N LYS A 89 -3.54 -5.02 -11.10
CA LYS A 89 -2.11 -5.32 -11.24
C LYS A 89 -1.54 -6.13 -10.08
N ALA A 90 -2.23 -6.20 -8.95
CA ALA A 90 -1.77 -6.89 -7.76
C ALA A 90 -2.43 -8.27 -7.60
N LYS A 91 -1.66 -9.29 -7.26
CA LYS A 91 -2.20 -10.59 -6.87
C LYS A 91 -2.87 -10.53 -5.49
N ARG A 92 -2.27 -9.77 -4.55
CA ARG A 92 -2.82 -9.52 -3.21
C ARG A 92 -2.92 -8.02 -2.92
N VAL A 93 -4.03 -7.58 -2.34
CA VAL A 93 -4.22 -6.20 -1.84
C VAL A 93 -4.40 -6.23 -0.33
N VAL A 94 -3.59 -5.44 0.36
CA VAL A 94 -3.62 -5.25 1.81
C VAL A 94 -4.12 -3.85 2.12
N ALA A 95 -5.22 -3.73 2.86
CA ALA A 95 -5.69 -2.43 3.35
C ALA A 95 -4.90 -2.05 4.62
N VAL A 96 -4.23 -0.90 4.59
CA VAL A 96 -3.30 -0.45 5.63
C VAL A 96 -3.84 0.74 6.40
N GLY A 97 -3.94 0.57 7.72
CA GLY A 97 -4.38 1.60 8.65
C GLY A 97 -5.90 1.85 8.63
N ALA A 98 -6.38 2.56 9.65
CA ALA A 98 -7.81 2.80 9.89
C ALA A 98 -8.47 3.53 8.72
N CYS A 99 -7.74 4.43 8.05
CA CYS A 99 -8.25 5.12 6.86
C CYS A 99 -8.58 4.15 5.73
N ALA A 100 -7.74 3.16 5.46
CA ALA A 100 -8.01 2.18 4.40
C ALA A 100 -9.04 1.14 4.84
N VAL A 101 -8.95 0.66 6.09
CA VAL A 101 -9.76 -0.45 6.61
C VAL A 101 -11.19 -0.04 6.96
N ILE A 102 -11.38 1.12 7.61
CA ILE A 102 -12.68 1.59 8.08
C ILE A 102 -13.04 3.02 7.61
N GLY A 103 -12.17 3.67 6.84
CA GLY A 103 -12.40 5.02 6.33
C GLY A 103 -12.07 6.15 7.30
N MET A 104 -11.76 5.88 8.57
CA MET A 104 -11.61 6.92 9.60
C MET A 104 -10.14 7.27 9.87
N PRO A 105 -9.83 8.54 10.23
CA PRO A 105 -10.75 9.68 10.36
C PRO A 105 -11.08 10.39 9.03
N SER A 106 -10.43 10.04 7.92
CA SER A 106 -10.56 10.74 6.62
C SER A 106 -11.99 10.85 6.07
N SER A 107 -12.88 9.94 6.45
CA SER A 107 -14.29 9.92 6.04
C SER A 107 -15.25 10.60 7.02
N GLN A 108 -14.76 11.30 8.06
CA GLN A 108 -15.60 11.93 9.08
C GLN A 108 -16.67 12.86 8.48
N ARG A 109 -16.36 13.55 7.36
CA ARG A 109 -17.33 14.41 6.66
C ARG A 109 -18.57 13.69 6.12
N ASN A 110 -18.52 12.36 5.99
CA ASN A 110 -19.69 11.56 5.63
C ASN A 110 -20.78 11.61 6.70
N LEU A 111 -20.40 11.90 7.96
CA LEU A 111 -21.30 11.95 9.13
C LEU A 111 -21.84 13.35 9.40
N PHE A 112 -21.43 14.35 8.61
CA PHE A 112 -21.88 15.73 8.78
C PHE A 112 -23.38 15.85 8.48
N ASP A 113 -24.04 16.78 9.19
CA ASP A 113 -25.41 17.16 8.85
C ASP A 113 -25.46 17.93 7.53
N GLU A 114 -26.68 18.12 7.01
CA GLU A 114 -26.89 18.78 5.72
C GLU A 114 -26.45 20.25 5.71
N SER A 115 -26.54 20.97 6.84
CA SER A 115 -26.02 22.34 6.93
C SER A 115 -24.51 22.40 6.81
N THR A 116 -23.82 21.49 7.48
CA THR A 116 -22.36 21.40 7.50
C THR A 116 -21.85 20.93 6.14
N LYS A 117 -22.49 19.93 5.53
CA LYS A 117 -22.18 19.51 4.14
C LYS A 117 -22.31 20.67 3.16
N ARG A 118 -23.40 21.43 3.21
CA ARG A 118 -23.57 22.63 2.37
C ARG A 118 -22.47 23.67 2.63
N ALA A 119 -22.09 23.89 3.88
CA ALA A 119 -21.04 24.85 4.22
C ALA A 119 -19.66 24.46 3.66
N ILE A 120 -19.37 23.16 3.52
CA ILE A 120 -18.11 22.66 2.95
C ILE A 120 -18.17 22.31 1.46
N GLN A 121 -19.35 22.39 0.81
CA GLN A 121 -19.54 21.92 -0.57
C GLN A 121 -18.56 22.57 -1.55
N PHE A 122 -18.27 23.86 -1.37
CA PHE A 122 -17.31 24.58 -2.21
C PHE A 122 -15.89 23.96 -2.15
N LEU A 123 -15.49 23.33 -1.03
CA LEU A 123 -14.22 22.61 -0.92
C LEU A 123 -14.28 21.28 -1.65
N VAL A 124 -15.38 20.54 -1.50
CA VAL A 124 -15.62 19.26 -2.18
C VAL A 124 -15.51 19.45 -3.69
N ASP A 125 -16.21 20.45 -4.22
CA ASP A 125 -16.22 20.78 -5.64
C ASP A 125 -14.85 21.26 -6.12
N ARG A 126 -14.22 22.18 -5.38
CA ARG A 126 -12.90 22.75 -5.75
C ARG A 126 -11.81 21.69 -5.87
N PHE A 127 -11.84 20.67 -5.03
CA PHE A 127 -10.84 19.60 -5.02
C PHE A 127 -11.28 18.34 -5.77
N GLY A 128 -12.45 18.35 -6.42
CA GLY A 128 -12.97 17.20 -7.17
C GLY A 128 -13.18 15.96 -6.29
N GLN A 129 -13.60 16.16 -5.04
CA GLN A 129 -13.87 15.06 -4.12
C GLN A 129 -15.26 14.46 -4.40
N SER A 130 -15.39 13.15 -4.23
CA SER A 130 -16.69 12.47 -4.27
C SER A 130 -17.55 12.91 -3.09
N GLU A 131 -18.88 12.81 -3.20
CA GLU A 131 -19.77 13.12 -2.08
C GLU A 131 -19.46 12.28 -0.84
N LYS A 132 -19.20 10.98 -1.02
CA LYS A 132 -18.83 10.03 0.04
C LYS A 132 -17.36 9.63 -0.06
N VAL A 133 -16.62 9.77 1.04
CA VAL A 133 -15.29 9.16 1.20
C VAL A 133 -15.46 7.68 1.55
N ARG A 134 -14.75 6.78 0.88
CA ARG A 134 -14.92 5.32 1.01
C ARG A 134 -13.65 4.67 1.56
N SER A 135 -13.80 3.59 2.30
CA SER A 135 -12.71 2.66 2.63
C SER A 135 -12.26 1.88 1.39
N VAL A 136 -11.09 1.23 1.45
CA VAL A 136 -10.56 0.43 0.34
C VAL A 136 -11.48 -0.76 0.02
N LYS A 137 -11.98 -1.44 1.06
CA LYS A 137 -12.85 -2.62 0.92
C LYS A 137 -14.23 -2.34 0.35
N GLU A 138 -14.69 -1.08 0.38
CA GLU A 138 -15.92 -0.67 -0.29
C GLU A 138 -15.77 -0.63 -1.82
N LEU A 139 -14.55 -0.67 -2.35
CA LEU A 139 -14.27 -0.45 -3.78
C LEU A 139 -13.59 -1.62 -4.47
N VAL A 140 -12.77 -2.39 -3.76
CA VAL A 140 -12.05 -3.55 -4.30
C VAL A 140 -11.99 -4.69 -3.28
N GLN A 141 -11.78 -5.92 -3.75
CA GLN A 141 -11.51 -7.06 -2.88
C GLN A 141 -10.17 -6.87 -2.16
N VAL A 142 -10.21 -6.96 -0.84
CA VAL A 142 -9.05 -6.91 0.07
C VAL A 142 -8.73 -8.33 0.53
N ASP A 143 -7.46 -8.71 0.45
CA ASP A 143 -6.97 -10.04 0.84
C ASP A 143 -6.54 -10.09 2.31
N ALA A 144 -6.06 -8.97 2.86
CA ALA A 144 -5.70 -8.82 4.26
C ALA A 144 -5.89 -7.38 4.75
N GLU A 145 -6.10 -7.20 6.06
CA GLU A 145 -6.23 -5.89 6.69
C GLU A 145 -5.13 -5.73 7.76
N LEU A 146 -4.52 -4.54 7.80
CA LEU A 146 -3.60 -4.09 8.85
C LEU A 146 -4.28 -2.97 9.65
N PRO A 147 -5.11 -3.30 10.67
CA PRO A 147 -5.80 -2.29 11.46
C PRO A 147 -4.83 -1.48 12.35
N GLY A 148 -5.27 -0.29 12.75
CA GLY A 148 -4.52 0.67 13.59
C GLY A 148 -4.46 2.07 12.96
N CYS A 149 -4.13 3.10 13.76
CA CYS A 149 -3.83 4.45 13.26
C CYS A 149 -2.67 5.05 14.08
N PRO A 150 -1.39 4.73 13.76
CA PRO A 150 -0.95 3.95 12.61
C PRO A 150 -1.17 2.44 12.75
N MET A 151 -0.94 1.69 11.66
CA MET A 151 -1.03 0.23 11.64
C MET A 151 -0.22 -0.44 12.76
N SER A 152 -0.64 -1.64 13.18
CA SER A 152 0.16 -2.48 14.08
C SER A 152 1.42 -3.01 13.38
N GLU A 153 2.58 -2.67 13.92
CA GLU A 153 3.90 -3.18 13.46
C GLU A 153 3.97 -4.70 13.49
N GLN A 154 3.62 -5.33 14.61
CA GLN A 154 3.59 -6.79 14.73
C GLN A 154 2.73 -7.42 13.64
N LYS A 155 1.53 -6.85 13.40
CA LYS A 155 0.63 -7.38 12.38
C LYS A 155 1.17 -7.20 10.96
N PHE A 156 1.84 -6.08 10.70
CA PHE A 156 2.53 -5.83 9.44
C PHE A 156 3.60 -6.89 9.17
N LEU A 157 4.45 -7.19 10.16
CA LEU A 157 5.47 -8.24 10.06
C LEU A 157 4.85 -9.62 9.79
N GLU A 158 3.80 -10.00 10.52
CA GLU A 158 3.08 -11.26 10.30
C GLU A 158 2.54 -11.39 8.86
N VAL A 159 1.91 -10.32 8.35
CA VAL A 159 1.33 -10.31 6.99
C VAL A 159 2.43 -10.35 5.94
N LEU A 160 3.51 -9.59 6.11
CA LEU A 160 4.64 -9.60 5.18
C LEU A 160 5.34 -10.96 5.15
N GLU A 161 5.60 -11.57 6.32
CA GLU A 161 6.16 -12.92 6.40
C GLU A 161 5.25 -13.96 5.75
N GLY A 162 3.94 -13.86 5.99
CA GLY A 162 2.94 -14.70 5.34
C GLY A 162 3.03 -14.66 3.81
N TYR A 163 3.15 -13.46 3.22
CA TYR A 163 3.32 -13.31 1.78
C TYR A 163 4.70 -13.72 1.26
N LEU A 164 5.77 -13.50 2.02
CA LEU A 164 7.10 -14.03 1.66
C LEU A 164 7.06 -15.56 1.52
N LYS A 165 6.32 -16.26 2.39
CA LYS A 165 6.09 -17.71 2.30
C LYS A 165 5.15 -18.07 1.14
N GLU A 166 3.99 -17.41 1.02
CA GLU A 166 3.00 -17.67 -0.05
C GLU A 166 3.63 -17.58 -1.45
N PHE A 167 4.51 -16.59 -1.66
CA PHE A 167 5.17 -16.36 -2.94
C PHE A 167 6.49 -17.13 -3.11
N ASN A 168 6.83 -18.05 -2.19
CA ASN A 168 8.04 -18.88 -2.20
C ASN A 168 9.33 -18.04 -2.29
N ILE A 169 9.40 -16.97 -1.49
CA ILE A 169 10.59 -16.11 -1.35
C ILE A 169 11.48 -16.62 -0.22
N VAL A 170 10.85 -17.11 0.85
CA VAL A 170 11.49 -17.76 2.01
C VAL A 170 10.85 -19.13 2.24
N HIS A 171 11.58 -20.03 2.92
CA HIS A 171 11.17 -21.39 3.24
C HIS A 171 10.83 -21.52 4.73
#